data_AF-A0A966HFY2-F1
#
_entry.id   AF-A0A966HFY2-F1
#
_cell.length_a   1.000
_cell.length_b   1.000
_cell.length_c   1.000
_cell.angle_alpha   90.00
_cell.angle_beta   90.00
_cell.angle_gamma   90.00
#
_symmetry.space_group_name_H-M   'P 1'
#
loop_
_entity.id
_entity.type
_entity.pdbx_description
1 polymer ?
#
loop_
_entity_poly.entity_id
_entity_poly.type
_entity_poly.pdbx_seq_one_letter_code
_entity_poly.pdbx_strand_id
1 'polypeptide(L)' 'MSDYVITDENIDAVVRYLEIFHPENATREFALFMLESTKSAIHKIAIDNPDGLAELYEQVMSSQKRRDRLDPQEQ' A
#
# COMPACT_ATOMS: atom_id res chain seq x y z
N MET A 1 -4.45 -6.69 15.27
CA MET A 1 -4.52 -6.32 13.83
C MET A 1 -4.05 -4.88 13.76
N SER A 2 -3.05 -4.57 12.94
CA SER A 2 -2.60 -3.17 12.82
C SER A 2 -3.70 -2.39 12.11
N ASP A 3 -4.29 -1.42 12.80
CA ASP A 3 -5.26 -0.49 12.24
C ASP A 3 -4.49 0.44 11.30
N TYR A 4 -4.37 0.02 10.04
CA TYR A 4 -3.83 0.87 8.99
C TYR A 4 -4.76 2.08 8.81
N VAL A 5 -4.29 3.25 9.25
CA VAL A 5 -4.99 4.52 9.07
C VAL A 5 -4.50 5.15 7.78
N ILE A 6 -5.41 5.37 6.83
CA ILE A 6 -5.12 6.13 5.61
C ILE A 6 -4.93 7.59 6.01
N THR A 7 -3.74 8.14 5.73
CA THR A 7 -3.42 9.55 6.01
C THR A 7 -3.64 10.43 4.78
N ASP A 8 -3.74 11.75 5.00
CA ASP A 8 -3.80 12.72 3.90
C ASP A 8 -2.57 12.63 2.98
N GLU A 9 -1.39 12.31 3.52
CA GLU A 9 -0.17 12.12 2.72
C GLU A 9 -0.29 10.92 1.77
N ASN A 10 -0.95 9.84 2.20
CA ASN A 10 -1.21 8.69 1.33
C ASN A 10 -2.20 9.06 0.21
N ILE A 11 -3.25 9.80 0.55
CA ILE A 11 -4.23 10.29 -0.44
C ILE A 11 -3.52 11.19 -1.46
N ASP A 12 -2.71 12.15 -1.01
CA ASP A 12 -1.98 13.08 -1.89
C ASP A 12 -1.00 12.36 -2.82
N ALA A 13 -0.32 11.31 -2.32
CA ALA A 13 0.57 10.51 -3.15
C ALA A 13 -0.18 9.79 -4.27
N VAL A 14 -1.36 9.24 -3.98
CA VAL A 14 -2.20 8.59 -4.99
C VAL A 14 -2.80 9.60 -5.97
N VAL A 15 -3.22 10.78 -5.49
CA VAL A 15 -3.68 11.86 -6.38
C VAL A 15 -2.57 12.25 -7.37
N ARG A 16 -1.33 12.47 -6.93
CA ARG A 16 -0.21 12.78 -7.84
C ARG A 16 0.04 11.69 -8.89
N TYR A 17 -0.12 10.43 -8.50
CA TYR A 17 -0.06 9.32 -9.45
C TYR A 17 -1.20 9.42 -10.49
N LEU A 18 -2.43 9.64 -10.03
CA LEU A 18 -3.59 9.77 -10.90
C LEU A 18 -3.46 10.97 -11.85
N GLU A 19 -2.94 12.11 -11.41
CA GLU A 19 -2.69 13.28 -12.26
C GLU A 19 -1.79 12.96 -13.47
N ILE A 20 -0.87 12.00 -13.33
CA ILE A 20 0.07 11.61 -14.40
C ILE A 20 -0.53 10.54 -15.33
N PHE A 21 -1.18 9.52 -14.76
CA PHE A 21 -1.56 8.32 -15.51
C PHE A 21 -3.06 8.22 -15.82
N HIS A 22 -3.92 8.81 -14.98
CA HIS A 22 -5.39 8.74 -15.06
C HIS A 22 -6.01 10.07 -14.61
N PRO A 23 -5.71 11.20 -15.27
CA PRO A 23 -6.08 12.53 -14.81
C PRO A 23 -7.60 12.72 -14.68
N GLU A 24 -8.40 11.98 -15.44
CA GLU A 24 -9.86 11.94 -15.33
C GLU A 24 -10.37 11.47 -13.96
N ASN A 25 -9.54 10.74 -13.22
CA ASN A 25 -9.85 10.19 -11.90
C ASN A 25 -9.02 10.82 -10.77
N ALA A 26 -8.26 11.89 -11.03
CA ALA A 26 -7.35 12.53 -10.07
C ALA A 26 -8.08 13.35 -8.99
N THR A 27 -8.94 12.69 -8.23
CA THR A 27 -9.70 13.27 -7.12
C THR A 27 -9.32 12.60 -5.81
N ARG A 28 -9.42 13.35 -4.70
CA ARG A 28 -9.19 12.78 -3.36
C ARG A 28 -10.10 11.60 -3.07
N GLU A 29 -11.36 11.67 -3.50
CA GLU A 29 -12.36 10.63 -3.28
C GLU A 29 -11.96 9.32 -3.97
N PHE A 30 -11.51 9.40 -5.23
CA PHE A 30 -11.06 8.22 -5.97
C PHE A 30 -9.75 7.65 -5.39
N ALA A 31 -8.84 8.53 -4.99
CA ALA A 31 -7.61 8.13 -4.31
C ALA A 31 -7.88 7.38 -2.98
N LEU A 32 -8.82 7.87 -2.17
CA LEU A 32 -9.26 7.20 -0.95
C LEU A 32 -9.88 5.82 -1.27
N PHE A 33 -10.78 5.77 -2.25
CA PHE A 33 -11.40 4.52 -2.70
C PHE A 33 -10.35 3.47 -3.15
N MET A 34 -9.32 3.89 -3.88
CA MET A 34 -8.21 3.01 -4.26
C MET A 34 -7.45 2.46 -3.06
N LEU A 35 -7.12 3.33 -2.09
CA LEU A 35 -6.38 2.93 -0.89
C LEU A 35 -7.18 1.94 -0.03
N GLU A 36 -8.48 2.18 0.14
CA GLU A 36 -9.38 1.25 0.85
C GLU A 36 -9.52 -0.09 0.11
N SER A 37 -9.65 -0.04 -1.21
CA SER A 37 -9.84 -1.22 -2.06
C SER A 37 -8.58 -2.08 -2.17
N THR A 38 -7.39 -1.50 -1.97
CA THR A 38 -6.12 -2.22 -2.06
C THR A 38 -6.04 -3.38 -1.07
N LYS A 39 -6.60 -3.23 0.14
CA LYS A 39 -6.62 -4.32 1.13
C LYS A 39 -7.42 -5.53 0.63
N SER A 40 -8.57 -5.28 0.01
CA SER A 40 -9.40 -6.32 -0.60
C SER A 40 -8.75 -6.93 -1.85
N ALA A 41 -8.05 -6.11 -2.64
CA ALA A 41 -7.34 -6.57 -3.83
C ALA A 41 -6.17 -7.51 -3.47
N ILE A 42 -5.40 -7.21 -2.41
CA ILE A 42 -4.34 -8.09 -1.92
C ILE A 42 -4.89 -9.44 -1.47
N HIS A 43 -6.02 -9.45 -0.74
CA HIS A 43 -6.70 -10.68 -0.36
C HIS A 43 -7.15 -11.50 -1.57
N LYS A 44 -7.66 -10.85 -2.62
CA LYS A 44 -8.10 -11.53 -3.83
C LYS A 44 -6.94 -12.08 -4.65
N ILE A 45 -5.84 -11.33 -4.80
CA ILE A 45 -4.62 -11.80 -5.46
C ILE A 45 -4.06 -13.02 -4.72
N ALA A 46 -4.07 -13.01 -3.39
CA ALA A 46 -3.62 -14.16 -2.60
C ALA A 46 -4.40 -15.46 -2.86
N ILE A 47 -5.67 -15.35 -3.28
CA ILE A 47 -6.53 -16.49 -3.58
C ILE A 47 -6.40 -16.90 -5.06
N ASP A 48 -6.42 -15.92 -5.96
CA ASP A 48 -6.56 -16.15 -7.40
C ASP A 48 -5.21 -16.29 -8.13
N ASN A 49 -4.12 -15.70 -7.59
CA ASN A 49 -2.78 -15.72 -8.19
C ASN A 49 -1.67 -15.76 -7.12
N PRO A 50 -1.36 -16.95 -6.58
CA PRO A 50 -0.40 -17.11 -5.49
C PRO A 50 1.04 -16.70 -5.85
N ASP A 51 1.41 -16.71 -7.13
CA ASP A 51 2.75 -16.29 -7.56
C ASP A 51 2.95 -14.77 -7.38
N GLY A 52 1.91 -13.96 -7.64
CA GLY A 52 1.93 -12.52 -7.38
C GLY A 52 2.00 -12.16 -5.89
N LEU A 53 1.60 -13.09 -5.02
CA LEU A 53 1.71 -12.93 -3.57
C LEU A 53 3.16 -13.09 -3.08
N ALA A 54 3.96 -13.93 -3.74
CA ALA A 54 5.36 -14.16 -3.36
C ALA A 54 6.21 -12.88 -3.54
N GLU A 55 6.04 -12.16 -4.65
CA GLU A 55 6.72 -10.88 -4.88
C GLU A 55 6.29 -9.82 -3.86
N LEU A 56 4.99 -9.76 -3.55
CA LEU A 56 4.46 -8.85 -2.53
C LEU A 56 5.00 -9.18 -1.13
N TYR A 57 5.13 -10.47 -0.79
CA TYR A 57 5.70 -10.95 0.46
C TYR A 57 7.16 -10.49 0.62
N GLU A 58 7.99 -10.67 -0.40
CA GLU A 58 9.40 -10.22 -0.37
C GLU A 58 9.54 -8.70 -0.20
N GLN A 59 8.66 -7.91 -0.83
CA GLN A 59 8.63 -6.46 -0.67
C GLN A 59 8.23 -6.03 0.75
N VAL A 60 7.26 -6.72 1.37
CA VAL A 60 6.85 -6.45 2.75
C VAL A 60 7.96 -6.84 3.73
N MET A 61 8.54 -8.03 3.58
CA MET A 61 9.60 -8.53 4.48
C MET A 61 10.89 -7.70 4.40
N SER A 62 11.27 -7.24 3.21
CA SER A 62 12.43 -6.35 3.03
C SER A 62 12.21 -4.96 3.63
N SER A 63 10.97 -4.48 3.65
CA SER A 63 10.60 -3.20 4.29
C SER A 63 10.54 -3.32 5.81
N GLN A 64 10.10 -4.47 6.34
CA GLN A 64 10.14 -4.80 7.77
C GLN A 64 11.59 -4.83 8.29
N LYS A 65 12.49 -5.57 7.63
CA LYS A 65 13.92 -5.65 8.02
C LYS A 65 14.63 -4.29 8.02
N ARG A 66 14.23 -3.37 7.14
CA ARG A 66 14.79 -2.01 7.11
C ARG A 66 14.29 -1.18 8.29
N ARG A 67 13.03 -1.36 8.69
CA ARG A 67 12.46 -0.71 9.88
C ARG A 67 13.13 -1.22 11.16
N ASP A 68 13.33 -2.54 11.30
CA ASP A 68 14.00 -3.15 12.45
C ASP A 68 15.49 -2.75 12.58
N ARG A 69 16.14 -2.37 11.47
CA ARG A 69 17.53 -1.85 11.47
C ARG A 69 17.63 -0.38 11.86
N LEU A 70 16.55 0.39 11.75
CA LEU A 70 16.51 1.82 12.05
C LEU A 70 16.04 2.10 13.48
N ASP A 71 15.55 1.09 14.19
CA ASP A 71 15.14 1.19 15.59
C ASP A 71 15.99 0.24 16.47
N PRO A 72 17.29 0.54 16.71
CA PRO A 72 18.07 -0.15 17.73
C PRO A 72 17.69 0.44 19.09
N GLN A 73 16.48 0.15 19.57
CA GLN A 73 16.10 0.38 20.96
C GLN A 73 15.91 -0.97 21.64
N GLU A 74 16.72 -1.15 22.68
CA GLU A 74 16.62 -2.14 23.77
C GLU A 74 17.23 -3.54 23.53
N GLN A 75 18.54 -3.62 23.78
CA GLN A 75 19.12 -4.70 24.60
C GLN A 75 19.54 -4.10 25.95
#